data_AF-A0A7J2TPE1-F1
#
_entry.id   AF-A0A7J2TPE1-F1
#
_cell.length_a   1.000
_cell.length_b   1.000
_cell.length_c   1.000
_cell.angle_alpha   90.00
_cell.angle_beta   90.00
_cell.angle_gamma   90.00
#
_symmetry.space_group_name_H-M   'P 1'
#
loop_
_entity.id
_entity.type
_entity.pdbx_description
1 polymer ?
#
loop_
_entity_poly.entity_id
_entity_poly.type
_entity_poly.pdbx_seq_one_letter_code
_entity_poly.pdbx_strand_id
1 'polypeptide(L)'
;MGDLNGDGDTSDQIIRYYEISTGTVINTAVYGEFPCVEGNIIAFETWEPDFGEDVNGDGDTDDMVIRYYDISCGEVVTTAEMGFYASVDGKRIAFGTYESYLDEDVNGDGDKSDTIIRYYAIPTIRQGDLILDDNDVYIIEGQFDINGSIIVKENATLILKNAVINFTQASDWQYNMSLTNPLNGNPRLQAANTTVTSTYKYSVNFAPSTYVNVSDSKFVGSPPPAYCWLWVYGTAYFNNLTVHGMSASGDAEVFLSTSSIGSLNFYSGNVSAYSTNFGVVLTYGSSLISMDKCTVDTVDAFEDSQQYVSNSAITRVISNDNASIWLVNSTYTGSATAYNRSMIFVFWYLDVHVIDELSQNVPSANVTTVYPNATVAGSKLTNTSGWTRLTLMEKMMNATGSYPVGNYTVTATYEVYMGQESMNMTGNQEITITLPFIIPEFPAFFLMPLFMIPTLVVVLIFRKKRTLF
;
A
#
# COMPACT_ATOMS: atom_id res chain seq x y z
N MET A 1 1.11 -34.25 30.62
CA MET A 1 0.08 -33.35 31.18
C MET A 1 0.82 -32.12 31.58
N GLY A 2 0.53 -31.01 30.90
CA GLY A 2 1.09 -29.70 31.18
C GLY A 2 -0.06 -28.72 31.14
N ASP A 3 0.10 -27.62 31.87
CA ASP A 3 -0.79 -26.47 31.84
C ASP A 3 -0.94 -25.99 30.38
N LEU A 4 -2.18 -25.99 29.86
CA LEU A 4 -2.49 -25.76 28.44
C LEU A 4 -3.06 -24.36 28.19
N ASN A 5 -3.46 -23.62 29.21
CA ASN A 5 -3.99 -22.26 29.12
C ASN A 5 -3.08 -21.22 29.83
N GLY A 6 -2.07 -21.67 30.58
CA GLY A 6 -1.03 -20.86 31.18
C GLY A 6 -1.34 -20.30 32.57
N ASP A 7 -2.36 -20.83 33.25
CA ASP A 7 -2.82 -20.33 34.56
C ASP A 7 -2.19 -21.05 35.77
N GLY A 8 -1.39 -22.09 35.52
CA GLY A 8 -0.73 -22.90 36.54
C GLY A 8 -1.55 -24.07 37.07
N ASP A 9 -2.80 -24.27 36.63
CA ASP A 9 -3.55 -25.50 36.83
C ASP A 9 -3.30 -26.46 35.63
N THR A 10 -3.38 -27.76 35.91
CA THR A 10 -3.19 -28.83 34.92
C THR A 10 -4.41 -29.72 34.79
N SER A 11 -5.47 -29.38 35.52
CA SER A 11 -6.72 -30.14 35.62
C SER A 11 -7.79 -29.65 34.64
N ASP A 12 -7.52 -28.55 33.95
CA ASP A 12 -8.46 -27.87 33.06
C ASP A 12 -8.86 -28.72 31.86
N GLN A 13 -10.15 -28.67 31.55
CA GLN A 13 -10.67 -29.18 30.30
C GLN A 13 -10.51 -28.11 29.23
N ILE A 14 -9.46 -28.26 28.42
CA ILE A 14 -9.16 -27.31 27.34
C ILE A 14 -9.66 -27.83 25.99
N ILE A 15 -10.41 -26.98 25.29
CA ILE A 15 -10.87 -27.22 23.93
C ILE A 15 -9.66 -27.30 23.00
N ARG A 16 -9.60 -28.38 22.21
CA ARG A 16 -8.57 -28.59 21.19
C ARG A 16 -9.21 -29.24 19.98
N TYR A 17 -8.72 -28.90 18.79
CA TYR A 17 -9.18 -29.53 17.56
C TYR A 17 -8.02 -30.09 16.75
N TYR A 18 -8.33 -31.12 15.97
CA TYR A 18 -7.37 -31.76 15.07
C TYR A 18 -7.71 -31.35 13.64
N GLU A 19 -6.85 -30.55 13.03
CA GLU A 19 -7.00 -30.13 11.66
C GLU A 19 -6.57 -31.28 10.73
N ILE A 20 -7.56 -31.97 10.13
CA ILE A 20 -7.33 -33.16 9.31
C ILE A 20 -6.47 -32.85 8.07
N SER A 21 -6.62 -31.66 7.48
CA SER A 21 -5.91 -31.25 6.27
C SER A 21 -4.40 -31.10 6.49
N THR A 22 -4.00 -30.60 7.65
CA THR A 22 -2.59 -30.37 8.02
C THR A 22 -2.02 -31.45 8.94
N GLY A 23 -2.90 -32.26 9.55
CA GLY A 23 -2.53 -33.28 10.53
C GLY A 23 -2.06 -32.71 11.87
N THR A 24 -2.44 -31.47 12.20
CA THR A 24 -1.97 -30.77 13.39
C THR A 24 -3.05 -30.72 14.48
N VAL A 25 -2.63 -30.80 15.74
CA VAL A 25 -3.50 -30.52 16.90
C VAL A 25 -3.29 -29.07 17.28
N ILE A 26 -4.39 -28.32 17.37
CA ILE A 26 -4.37 -26.90 17.71
C ILE A 26 -4.95 -26.74 19.12
N ASN A 27 -4.20 -26.03 19.96
CA ASN A 27 -4.59 -25.70 21.32
C ASN A 27 -5.26 -24.32 21.33
N THR A 28 -6.53 -24.24 21.74
CA THR A 28 -7.23 -22.95 21.78
C THR A 28 -6.97 -22.18 23.07
N ALA A 29 -6.41 -22.84 24.10
CA ALA A 29 -6.30 -22.32 25.47
C ALA A 29 -7.66 -21.96 26.11
N VAL A 30 -8.77 -22.39 25.51
CA VAL A 30 -10.13 -22.10 26.00
C VAL A 30 -10.61 -23.24 26.89
N TYR A 31 -11.03 -22.90 28.11
CA TYR A 31 -11.71 -23.83 29.01
C TYR A 31 -13.11 -24.17 28.51
N GLY A 32 -13.46 -25.45 28.51
CA GLY A 32 -14.81 -25.91 28.18
C GLY A 32 -14.95 -27.43 28.09
N GLU A 33 -16.20 -27.90 28.23
CA GLU A 33 -16.58 -29.30 28.19
C GLU A 33 -17.50 -29.61 26.99
N PHE A 34 -17.65 -30.91 26.68
CA PHE A 34 -18.57 -31.44 25.67
C PHE A 34 -18.58 -30.74 24.30
N PRO A 35 -17.43 -30.57 23.63
CA PRO A 35 -17.38 -29.86 22.36
C PRO A 35 -18.15 -30.57 21.23
N CYS A 36 -18.93 -29.80 20.48
CA CYS A 36 -19.52 -30.17 19.21
C CYS A 36 -18.97 -29.26 18.12
N VAL A 37 -18.51 -29.82 16.99
CA VAL A 37 -17.88 -29.06 15.91
C VAL A 37 -18.62 -29.23 14.59
N GLU A 38 -18.85 -28.13 13.90
CA GLU A 38 -19.27 -28.11 12.50
C GLU A 38 -18.68 -26.89 11.79
N GLY A 39 -18.05 -27.12 10.64
CA GLY A 39 -17.35 -26.06 9.91
C GLY A 39 -16.28 -25.40 10.79
N ASN A 40 -16.42 -24.09 10.99
CA ASN A 40 -15.49 -23.29 11.81
C ASN A 40 -15.99 -23.08 13.24
N ILE A 41 -17.13 -23.63 13.64
CA ILE A 41 -17.70 -23.39 14.97
C ILE A 41 -17.51 -24.64 15.83
N ILE A 42 -16.90 -24.45 17.00
CA ILE A 42 -16.90 -25.43 18.09
C ILE A 42 -17.82 -24.88 19.17
N ALA A 43 -19.01 -25.43 19.32
CA ALA A 43 -19.89 -25.12 20.45
C ALA A 43 -19.49 -26.00 21.64
N PHE A 44 -19.51 -25.44 22.85
CA PHE A 44 -19.13 -26.12 24.07
C PHE A 44 -19.83 -25.47 25.27
N GLU A 45 -19.71 -26.09 26.44
CA GLU A 45 -20.26 -25.57 27.69
C GLU A 45 -19.13 -25.22 28.68
N THR A 46 -19.36 -24.18 29.49
CA THR A 46 -18.46 -23.78 30.58
C THR A 46 -19.26 -23.75 31.86
N TRP A 47 -18.79 -24.50 32.86
CA TRP A 47 -19.32 -24.40 34.22
C TRP A 47 -18.62 -23.23 34.93
N GLU A 48 -19.39 -22.24 35.36
CA GLU A 48 -18.88 -21.02 35.99
C GLU A 48 -18.05 -21.25 37.26
N PRO A 49 -18.39 -22.20 38.17
CA PRO A 49 -17.56 -22.50 39.34
C PRO A 49 -16.15 -22.96 38.99
N ASP A 50 -15.99 -23.68 37.89
CA ASP A 50 -14.67 -24.14 37.43
C ASP A 50 -13.86 -23.00 36.81
N PHE A 51 -14.55 -22.03 36.20
CA PHE A 51 -13.94 -20.84 35.61
C PHE A 51 -13.67 -19.73 36.64
N GLY A 52 -14.39 -19.73 37.76
CA GLY A 52 -14.25 -18.76 38.86
C GLY A 52 -14.80 -17.37 38.57
N GLU A 53 -15.57 -17.20 37.49
CA GLU A 53 -16.18 -15.94 37.07
C GLU A 53 -17.65 -16.16 36.68
N ASP A 54 -18.45 -15.11 36.84
CA ASP A 54 -19.80 -14.99 36.27
C ASP A 54 -19.65 -14.78 34.75
N VAL A 55 -19.80 -15.87 33.99
CA VAL A 55 -19.54 -15.92 32.55
C VAL A 55 -20.72 -15.35 31.78
N ASN A 56 -21.96 -15.60 32.23
CA ASN A 56 -23.17 -15.14 31.55
C ASN A 56 -23.58 -13.70 31.93
N GLY A 57 -23.03 -13.14 33.01
CA GLY A 57 -23.22 -11.77 33.48
C GLY A 57 -24.51 -11.54 34.27
N ASP A 58 -25.15 -12.57 34.80
CA ASP A 58 -26.43 -12.47 35.52
C ASP A 58 -26.28 -12.31 37.04
N GLY A 59 -25.06 -12.44 37.55
CA GLY A 59 -24.71 -12.30 38.96
C GLY A 59 -24.75 -13.59 39.77
N ASP A 60 -25.05 -14.74 39.16
CA ASP A 60 -24.79 -16.08 39.68
C ASP A 60 -23.41 -16.58 39.19
N THR A 61 -22.86 -17.60 39.86
CA THR A 61 -21.57 -18.21 39.50
C THR A 61 -21.65 -19.74 39.47
N ASP A 62 -22.86 -20.31 39.51
CA ASP A 62 -23.12 -21.75 39.50
C ASP A 62 -23.88 -22.20 38.24
N ASP A 63 -23.66 -21.50 37.11
CA ASP A 63 -24.32 -21.84 35.85
C ASP A 63 -23.46 -22.64 34.89
N MET A 64 -24.14 -23.42 34.05
CA MET A 64 -23.57 -24.03 32.86
C MET A 64 -23.89 -23.14 31.66
N VAL A 65 -22.88 -22.51 31.07
CA VAL A 65 -23.04 -21.48 30.04
C VAL A 65 -22.62 -22.01 28.67
N ILE A 66 -23.48 -21.82 27.67
CA ILE A 66 -23.18 -22.16 26.28
C ILE A 66 -22.24 -21.12 25.68
N ARG A 67 -21.16 -21.60 25.08
CA ARG A 67 -20.15 -20.78 24.38
C ARG A 67 -19.80 -21.41 23.06
N TYR A 68 -19.12 -20.65 22.21
CA TYR A 68 -18.53 -21.22 21.00
C TYR A 68 -17.18 -20.60 20.67
N TYR A 69 -16.34 -21.39 20.04
CA TYR A 69 -15.05 -20.97 19.49
C TYR A 69 -15.15 -20.93 17.97
N ASP A 70 -14.86 -19.77 17.37
CA ASP A 70 -14.80 -19.60 15.92
C ASP A 70 -13.35 -19.82 15.45
N ILE A 71 -13.11 -20.97 14.83
CA ILE A 71 -11.83 -21.40 14.28
C ILE A 71 -11.29 -20.41 13.25
N SER A 72 -12.16 -19.71 12.50
CA SER A 72 -11.72 -18.83 11.42
C SER A 72 -10.97 -17.59 11.91
N CYS A 73 -11.27 -17.17 13.14
CA CYS A 73 -10.67 -16.00 13.77
C CYS A 73 -10.00 -16.26 15.12
N GLY A 74 -10.16 -17.45 15.68
CA GLY A 74 -9.58 -17.84 16.96
C GLY A 74 -10.26 -17.22 18.18
N GLU A 75 -11.51 -16.78 18.05
CA GLU A 75 -12.24 -16.05 19.09
C GLU A 75 -13.19 -16.98 19.87
N VAL A 76 -13.32 -16.75 21.17
CA VAL A 76 -14.34 -17.37 22.01
C VAL A 76 -15.48 -16.39 22.24
N VAL A 77 -16.71 -16.84 22.04
CA VAL A 77 -17.93 -16.05 22.25
C VAL A 77 -18.79 -16.70 23.31
N THR A 78 -19.14 -15.91 24.32
CA THR A 78 -20.15 -16.28 25.31
C THR A 78 -21.54 -15.91 24.80
N THR A 79 -22.47 -16.86 24.81
CA THR A 79 -23.85 -16.62 24.34
C THR A 79 -24.73 -15.97 25.40
N ALA A 80 -24.28 -15.96 26.66
CA ALA A 80 -25.05 -15.63 27.85
C ALA A 80 -26.27 -16.55 28.08
N GLU A 81 -26.32 -17.71 27.41
CA GLU A 81 -27.40 -18.67 27.57
C GLU A 81 -26.96 -19.81 28.49
N MET A 82 -27.79 -20.08 29.50
CA MET A 82 -27.66 -21.28 30.32
C MET A 82 -28.12 -22.53 29.56
N GLY A 83 -27.32 -23.59 29.61
CA GLY A 83 -27.68 -24.86 29.01
C GLY A 83 -26.58 -25.91 29.00
N PHE A 84 -26.90 -27.06 28.43
CA PHE A 84 -26.02 -28.23 28.37
C PHE A 84 -26.22 -29.01 27.07
N TYR A 85 -25.24 -29.86 26.73
CA TYR A 85 -25.18 -30.69 25.53
C TYR A 85 -25.36 -29.89 24.23
N ALA A 86 -24.50 -28.87 24.06
CA ALA A 86 -24.49 -28.05 22.85
C ALA A 86 -24.29 -28.89 21.57
N SER A 87 -25.10 -28.63 20.54
CA SER A 87 -24.97 -29.19 19.21
C SER A 87 -25.05 -28.08 18.17
N VAL A 88 -24.10 -28.02 17.25
CA VAL A 88 -24.05 -26.98 16.21
C VAL A 88 -24.49 -27.53 14.85
N ASP A 89 -25.34 -26.76 14.16
CA ASP A 89 -25.72 -26.92 12.75
C ASP A 89 -25.86 -25.55 12.06
N GLY A 90 -25.02 -25.28 11.07
CA GLY A 90 -24.73 -24.00 10.46
C GLY A 90 -24.45 -22.89 11.49
N LYS A 91 -25.41 -21.96 11.60
CA LYS A 91 -25.37 -20.81 12.52
C LYS A 91 -26.32 -20.97 13.69
N ARG A 92 -26.63 -22.21 14.08
CA ARG A 92 -27.50 -22.50 15.21
C ARG A 92 -26.81 -23.46 16.15
N ILE A 93 -26.83 -23.13 17.43
CA ILE A 93 -26.41 -24.01 18.50
C ILE A 93 -27.68 -24.43 19.23
N ALA A 94 -28.08 -25.70 19.13
CA ALA A 94 -29.16 -26.26 19.94
C ALA A 94 -28.59 -26.80 21.26
N PHE A 95 -29.32 -26.63 22.35
CA PHE A 95 -28.91 -27.09 23.69
C PHE A 95 -30.12 -27.37 24.57
N GLY A 96 -29.91 -28.18 25.61
CA GLY A 96 -30.90 -28.40 26.67
C GLY A 96 -30.82 -27.32 27.73
N THR A 97 -31.97 -26.91 28.28
CA THR A 97 -32.06 -25.98 29.42
C THR A 97 -33.11 -26.53 30.39
N TYR A 98 -32.83 -26.48 31.69
CA TYR A 98 -33.85 -26.76 32.70
C TYR A 98 -34.83 -25.59 32.79
N GLU A 99 -36.11 -25.88 32.90
CA GLU A 99 -37.15 -24.87 33.16
C GLU A 99 -36.88 -24.04 34.41
N SER A 100 -36.26 -24.64 35.43
CA SER A 100 -35.82 -23.95 36.65
C SER A 100 -34.80 -22.86 36.40
N TYR A 101 -33.97 -22.96 35.34
CA TYR A 101 -33.00 -21.92 34.97
C TYR A 101 -33.70 -20.69 34.36
N LEU A 102 -34.88 -20.86 33.79
CA LEU A 102 -35.68 -19.75 33.26
C LEU A 102 -36.68 -19.20 34.28
N ASP A 103 -36.78 -19.84 35.45
CA ASP A 103 -37.85 -19.63 36.43
C ASP A 103 -39.25 -19.68 35.80
N GLU A 104 -39.46 -20.55 34.80
CA GLU A 104 -40.72 -20.67 34.04
C GLU A 104 -41.08 -22.14 33.76
N ASP A 105 -42.35 -22.52 33.98
CA ASP A 105 -42.92 -23.80 33.50
C ASP A 105 -43.30 -23.62 32.02
N VAL A 106 -42.39 -24.00 31.13
CA VAL A 106 -42.50 -23.72 29.69
C VAL A 106 -43.42 -24.72 29.00
N ASN A 107 -43.42 -25.97 29.46
CA ASN A 107 -44.20 -27.04 28.87
C ASN A 107 -45.64 -27.13 29.42
N GLY A 108 -45.91 -26.52 30.59
CA GLY A 108 -47.22 -26.34 31.20
C GLY A 108 -47.73 -27.55 31.99
N ASP A 109 -46.85 -28.42 32.47
CA ASP A 109 -47.24 -29.61 33.23
C ASP A 109 -47.34 -29.39 34.75
N GLY A 110 -46.96 -28.21 35.22
CA GLY A 110 -47.13 -27.75 36.59
C GLY A 110 -45.89 -27.86 37.47
N ASP A 111 -44.72 -28.21 36.92
CA ASP A 111 -43.43 -28.05 37.61
C ASP A 111 -42.38 -27.33 36.74
N LYS A 112 -41.10 -27.28 37.17
CA LYS A 112 -40.00 -26.59 36.46
C LYS A 112 -38.77 -27.50 36.32
N SER A 113 -38.97 -28.81 36.38
CA SER A 113 -37.89 -29.80 36.44
C SER A 113 -37.54 -30.37 35.07
N ASP A 114 -38.34 -30.04 34.05
CA ASP A 114 -38.14 -30.56 32.72
C ASP A 114 -36.98 -29.89 32.01
N THR A 115 -36.40 -30.65 31.10
CA THR A 115 -35.46 -30.15 30.11
C THR A 115 -36.21 -29.77 28.85
N ILE A 116 -36.06 -28.52 28.44
CA ILE A 116 -36.52 -28.04 27.14
C ILE A 116 -35.34 -27.88 26.18
N ILE A 117 -35.61 -27.97 24.88
CA ILE A 117 -34.62 -27.69 23.83
C ILE A 117 -34.74 -26.23 23.42
N ARG A 118 -33.65 -25.48 23.55
CA ARG A 118 -33.50 -24.11 23.06
C ARG A 118 -32.45 -24.08 21.96
N TYR A 119 -32.39 -22.98 21.22
CA TYR A 119 -31.29 -22.74 20.30
C TYR A 119 -30.82 -21.28 20.35
N TYR A 120 -29.52 -21.10 20.18
CA TYR A 120 -28.87 -19.81 19.97
C TYR A 120 -28.54 -19.65 18.49
N ALA A 121 -28.92 -18.52 17.91
CA ALA A 121 -28.56 -18.18 16.53
C ALA A 121 -27.26 -17.36 16.52
N ILE A 122 -26.20 -17.93 15.96
CA ILE A 122 -24.90 -17.27 15.84
C ILE A 122 -25.06 -16.01 14.97
N PRO A 123 -24.72 -14.81 15.50
CA PRO A 123 -24.81 -13.57 14.75
C PRO A 123 -24.01 -13.65 13.45
N THR A 124 -24.59 -13.15 12.37
CA THR A 124 -23.86 -13.01 11.09
C THR A 124 -22.99 -11.76 11.06
N ILE A 125 -23.24 -10.83 11.99
CA ILE A 125 -22.56 -9.54 12.12
C ILE A 125 -21.87 -9.53 13.47
N ARG A 126 -20.55 -9.36 13.50
CA ARG A 126 -19.78 -9.15 14.74
C ARG A 126 -20.29 -7.89 15.42
N GLN A 127 -20.65 -8.00 16.69
CA GLN A 127 -21.07 -6.85 17.50
C GLN A 127 -19.86 -6.30 18.27
N GLY A 128 -19.77 -4.97 18.34
CA GLY A 128 -18.68 -4.30 19.04
C GLY A 128 -17.39 -4.23 18.24
N ASP A 129 -16.39 -3.59 18.84
CA ASP A 129 -15.10 -3.36 18.20
C ASP A 129 -14.28 -4.66 18.11
N LEU A 130 -13.54 -4.83 17.00
CA LEU A 130 -12.41 -5.76 16.92
C LEU A 130 -11.16 -5.00 17.38
N ILE A 131 -10.61 -5.37 18.52
CA ILE A 131 -9.39 -4.77 19.08
C ILE A 131 -8.28 -5.81 19.05
N LEU A 132 -7.17 -5.47 18.41
CA LEU A 132 -5.93 -6.25 18.39
C LEU A 132 -4.85 -5.45 19.10
N ASP A 133 -4.14 -6.05 20.04
CA ASP A 133 -3.03 -5.41 20.76
C ASP A 133 -1.86 -6.37 21.00
N ASP A 134 -0.87 -5.93 21.78
CA ASP A 134 0.42 -6.61 21.99
C ASP A 134 1.01 -7.18 20.68
N ASN A 135 1.00 -8.51 20.51
CA ASN A 135 1.56 -9.20 19.35
C ASN A 135 0.52 -9.96 18.53
N ASP A 136 -0.76 -9.62 18.68
CA ASP A 136 -1.86 -10.30 18.01
C ASP A 136 -1.66 -10.38 16.49
N VAL A 137 -1.98 -11.52 15.91
CA VAL A 137 -2.07 -11.69 14.47
C VAL A 137 -3.45 -12.23 14.15
N TYR A 138 -4.25 -11.42 13.48
CA TYR A 138 -5.63 -11.75 13.15
C TYR A 138 -5.83 -11.76 11.65
N ILE A 139 -6.44 -12.84 11.15
CA ILE A 139 -6.66 -13.05 9.72
C ILE A 139 -8.15 -12.98 9.45
N ILE A 140 -8.55 -12.16 8.48
CA ILE A 140 -9.90 -12.15 7.92
C ILE A 140 -9.83 -12.66 6.49
N GLU A 141 -10.55 -13.74 6.22
CA GLU A 141 -10.81 -14.26 4.87
C GLU A 141 -12.32 -14.36 4.63
N GLY A 142 -12.78 -14.04 3.42
CA GLY A 142 -14.21 -14.07 3.09
C GLY A 142 -15.02 -12.90 3.66
N GLN A 143 -16.32 -13.12 3.88
CA GLN A 143 -17.24 -12.07 4.35
C GLN A 143 -17.07 -11.81 5.85
N PHE A 144 -16.90 -10.55 6.24
CA PHE A 144 -16.82 -10.11 7.62
C PHE A 144 -17.65 -8.84 7.83
N ASP A 145 -18.88 -9.03 8.32
CA ASP A 145 -19.76 -7.93 8.68
C ASP A 145 -19.52 -7.52 10.15
N ILE A 146 -19.34 -6.23 10.41
CA ILE A 146 -19.07 -5.73 11.77
C ILE A 146 -19.90 -4.48 12.09
N ASN A 147 -20.54 -4.51 13.26
CA ASN A 147 -21.20 -3.38 13.91
C ASN A 147 -20.28 -2.81 15.01
N GLY A 148 -19.17 -2.24 14.58
CA GLY A 148 -18.10 -1.74 15.43
C GLY A 148 -16.87 -1.33 14.62
N SER A 149 -15.89 -0.75 15.29
CA SER A 149 -14.61 -0.36 14.71
C SER A 149 -13.61 -1.51 14.68
N ILE A 150 -12.60 -1.41 13.83
CA ILE A 150 -11.43 -2.32 13.84
C ILE A 150 -10.23 -1.50 14.32
N ILE A 151 -9.61 -1.90 15.42
CA ILE A 151 -8.56 -1.14 16.10
C ILE A 151 -7.34 -2.04 16.28
N VAL A 152 -6.24 -1.72 15.61
CA VAL A 152 -4.97 -2.45 15.68
C VAL A 152 -3.95 -1.60 16.43
N LYS A 153 -3.42 -2.13 17.53
CA LYS A 153 -2.53 -1.41 18.44
C LYS A 153 -1.15 -2.09 18.55
N GLU A 154 -0.20 -1.35 19.10
CA GLU A 154 1.09 -1.88 19.56
C GLU A 154 1.87 -2.61 18.46
N ASN A 155 2.13 -3.91 18.58
CA ASN A 155 2.81 -4.72 17.56
C ASN A 155 1.86 -5.65 16.79
N ALA A 156 0.55 -5.48 16.95
CA ALA A 156 -0.46 -6.33 16.34
C ALA A 156 -0.49 -6.20 14.81
N THR A 157 -0.98 -7.26 14.16
CA THR A 157 -1.06 -7.40 12.70
C THR A 157 -2.46 -7.84 12.30
N LEU A 158 -3.12 -7.02 11.49
CA LEU A 158 -4.33 -7.42 10.78
C LEU A 158 -3.99 -7.84 9.34
N ILE A 159 -4.37 -9.06 8.99
CA ILE A 159 -4.21 -9.63 7.65
C ILE A 159 -5.59 -9.80 7.02
N LEU A 160 -5.80 -9.18 5.86
CA LEU A 160 -7.04 -9.25 5.09
C LEU A 160 -6.74 -9.93 3.76
N LYS A 161 -7.34 -11.09 3.51
CA LYS A 161 -7.02 -11.89 2.33
C LYS A 161 -8.28 -12.44 1.68
N ASN A 162 -8.54 -12.05 0.44
CA ASN A 162 -9.78 -12.41 -0.26
C ASN A 162 -11.02 -12.03 0.57
N ALA A 163 -10.94 -10.90 1.29
CA ALA A 163 -11.92 -10.51 2.28
C ALA A 163 -12.89 -9.45 1.76
N VAL A 164 -14.11 -9.48 2.29
CA VAL A 164 -15.09 -8.42 2.17
C VAL A 164 -15.49 -7.99 3.57
N ILE A 165 -14.90 -6.88 4.03
CA ILE A 165 -15.27 -6.26 5.30
C ILE A 165 -16.37 -5.25 5.05
N ASN A 166 -17.45 -5.35 5.81
CA ASN A 166 -18.58 -4.45 5.71
C ASN A 166 -18.93 -3.87 7.08
N PHE A 167 -18.71 -2.57 7.24
CA PHE A 167 -19.16 -1.84 8.43
C PHE A 167 -20.67 -1.62 8.34
N THR A 168 -21.43 -2.25 9.23
CA THR A 168 -22.90 -2.23 9.28
C THR A 168 -23.46 -1.03 10.05
N GLN A 169 -22.72 0.08 10.05
CA GLN A 169 -23.11 1.35 10.67
C GLN A 169 -24.45 1.89 10.14
N ALA A 170 -25.10 2.71 10.95
CA ALA A 170 -26.37 3.37 10.67
C ALA A 170 -26.23 4.88 10.38
N SER A 171 -25.02 5.42 10.46
CA SER A 171 -24.72 6.82 10.15
C SER A 171 -23.28 7.00 9.62
N ASP A 172 -23.04 8.15 8.98
CA ASP A 172 -21.71 8.56 8.52
C ASP A 172 -20.73 8.67 9.71
N TRP A 173 -19.54 8.12 9.53
CA TRP A 173 -18.41 8.20 10.47
C TRP A 173 -18.64 7.54 11.83
N GLN A 174 -19.62 6.65 11.93
CA GLN A 174 -19.90 5.94 13.18
C GLN A 174 -18.76 5.00 13.56
N TYR A 175 -18.25 4.23 12.61
CA TYR A 175 -17.13 3.30 12.81
C TYR A 175 -15.97 3.60 11.86
N ASN A 176 -14.80 3.10 12.24
CA ASN A 176 -13.59 3.24 11.44
C ASN A 176 -12.68 2.02 11.59
N MET A 177 -11.67 1.96 10.73
CA MET A 177 -10.49 1.14 10.98
C MET A 177 -9.34 2.05 11.42
N SER A 178 -8.60 1.68 12.46
CA SER A 178 -7.47 2.46 12.95
C SER A 178 -6.28 1.59 13.33
N LEU A 179 -5.09 2.00 12.89
CA LEU A 179 -3.81 1.49 13.36
C LEU A 179 -3.21 2.57 14.24
N THR A 180 -3.05 2.31 15.53
CA THR A 180 -2.75 3.33 16.54
C THR A 180 -1.83 2.80 17.65
N ASN A 181 -1.40 3.68 18.56
CA ASN A 181 -0.65 3.34 19.77
C ASN A 181 0.52 2.36 19.56
N PRO A 182 1.58 2.73 18.82
CA PRO A 182 2.73 1.86 18.52
C PRO A 182 3.64 1.62 19.75
N LEU A 183 3.11 1.59 20.97
CA LEU A 183 3.90 1.34 22.19
C LEU A 183 4.49 -0.08 22.08
N ASN A 184 5.81 -0.16 21.84
CA ASN A 184 6.60 -1.40 21.66
C ASN A 184 6.51 -2.09 20.29
N GLY A 185 5.91 -1.49 19.26
CA GLY A 185 5.78 -2.12 17.94
C GLY A 185 5.36 -1.19 16.82
N ASN A 186 5.21 -1.74 15.62
CA ASN A 186 4.59 -1.04 14.50
C ASN A 186 3.28 -1.78 14.19
N PRO A 187 2.09 -1.21 14.44
CA PRO A 187 0.83 -1.83 14.05
C PRO A 187 0.83 -2.04 12.53
N ARG A 188 0.39 -3.23 12.09
CA ARG A 188 0.49 -3.66 10.69
C ARG A 188 -0.86 -3.93 10.07
N LEU A 189 -1.03 -3.45 8.84
CA LEU A 189 -2.11 -3.88 7.96
C LEU A 189 -1.50 -4.51 6.71
N GLN A 190 -1.88 -5.76 6.44
CA GLN A 190 -1.58 -6.46 5.20
C GLN A 190 -2.90 -6.82 4.53
N ALA A 191 -3.25 -6.14 3.44
CA ALA A 191 -4.49 -6.43 2.71
C ALA A 191 -4.19 -6.84 1.27
N ALA A 192 -4.74 -7.97 0.84
CA ALA A 192 -4.60 -8.48 -0.52
C ALA A 192 -5.96 -8.94 -1.05
N ASN A 193 -6.32 -8.53 -2.26
CA ASN A 193 -7.58 -8.89 -2.91
C ASN A 193 -8.80 -8.67 -1.99
N THR A 194 -8.88 -7.49 -1.37
CA THR A 194 -9.85 -7.20 -0.30
C THR A 194 -10.74 -6.02 -0.66
N THR A 195 -12.02 -6.09 -0.27
CA THR A 195 -12.92 -4.95 -0.28
C THR A 195 -13.28 -4.56 1.15
N VAL A 196 -13.00 -3.32 1.53
CA VAL A 196 -13.57 -2.69 2.73
C VAL A 196 -14.70 -1.79 2.27
N THR A 197 -15.88 -1.93 2.88
CA THR A 197 -17.09 -1.23 2.45
C THR A 197 -18.01 -0.84 3.59
N SER A 198 -18.91 0.10 3.30
CA SER A 198 -20.05 0.47 4.12
C SER A 198 -21.10 1.18 3.26
N THR A 199 -22.36 1.18 3.71
CA THR A 199 -23.44 2.01 3.15
C THR A 199 -23.37 3.47 3.57
N TYR A 200 -22.49 3.81 4.51
CA TYR A 200 -22.23 5.16 4.99
C TYR A 200 -20.74 5.53 4.85
N LYS A 201 -20.40 6.80 5.07
CA LYS A 201 -18.99 7.23 5.04
C LYS A 201 -18.23 6.64 6.22
N TYR A 202 -16.98 6.26 6.00
CA TYR A 202 -16.08 5.80 7.06
C TYR A 202 -14.64 6.19 6.74
N SER A 203 -13.78 6.11 7.75
CA SER A 203 -12.35 6.39 7.60
C SER A 203 -11.51 5.16 7.90
N VAL A 204 -10.31 5.16 7.32
CA VAL A 204 -9.21 4.29 7.77
C VAL A 204 -8.04 5.18 8.15
N ASN A 205 -7.53 4.99 9.37
CA ASN A 205 -6.54 5.87 9.98
C ASN A 205 -5.26 5.09 10.26
N PHE A 206 -4.13 5.58 9.74
CA PHE A 206 -2.81 5.01 9.94
C PHE A 206 -1.97 6.01 10.72
N ALA A 207 -1.80 5.80 12.01
CA ALA A 207 -0.99 6.65 12.87
C ALA A 207 0.50 6.64 12.45
N PRO A 208 1.34 7.55 12.97
CA PRO A 208 2.79 7.46 12.80
C PRO A 208 3.33 6.10 13.26
N SER A 209 4.46 5.66 12.68
CA SER A 209 5.09 4.35 12.98
C SER A 209 4.18 3.14 12.73
N THR A 210 3.22 3.26 11.81
CA THR A 210 2.46 2.12 11.30
C THR A 210 3.06 1.62 9.98
N TYR A 211 2.88 0.34 9.69
CA TYR A 211 3.29 -0.24 8.40
C TYR A 211 2.06 -0.80 7.68
N VAL A 212 1.79 -0.24 6.50
CA VAL A 212 0.62 -0.58 5.70
C VAL A 212 1.07 -1.11 4.33
N ASN A 213 0.60 -2.29 3.97
CA ASN A 213 0.78 -2.86 2.64
C ASN A 213 -0.56 -3.37 2.11
N VAL A 214 -1.05 -2.73 1.05
CA VAL A 214 -2.36 -3.03 0.46
C VAL A 214 -2.19 -3.26 -1.04
N SER A 215 -2.60 -4.44 -1.50
CA SER A 215 -2.58 -4.81 -2.91
C SER A 215 -3.96 -5.24 -3.42
N ASP A 216 -4.27 -4.93 -4.67
CA ASP A 216 -5.46 -5.42 -5.39
C ASP A 216 -6.78 -5.20 -4.62
N SER A 217 -6.93 -4.05 -3.97
CA SER A 217 -7.97 -3.85 -2.97
C SER A 217 -8.81 -2.59 -3.22
N LYS A 218 -10.00 -2.56 -2.64
CA LYS A 218 -10.98 -1.46 -2.78
C LYS A 218 -11.45 -1.00 -1.41
N PHE A 219 -11.22 0.26 -1.09
CA PHE A 219 -11.69 0.89 0.14
C PHE A 219 -12.72 1.92 -0.30
N VAL A 220 -13.98 1.51 -0.32
CA VAL A 220 -15.07 2.24 -0.99
C VAL A 220 -16.32 2.30 -0.12
N GLY A 221 -17.25 3.21 -0.40
CA GLY A 221 -18.59 3.17 0.17
C GLY A 221 -19.62 2.88 -0.93
N SER A 222 -20.71 2.21 -0.60
CA SER A 222 -21.74 1.83 -1.57
C SER A 222 -23.12 1.68 -0.92
N PRO A 223 -24.19 2.26 -1.49
CA PRO A 223 -24.20 3.04 -2.74
C PRO A 223 -23.67 4.48 -2.55
N PRO A 224 -23.36 5.22 -3.63
CA PRO A 224 -23.09 6.65 -3.55
C PRO A 224 -24.23 7.39 -2.82
N PRO A 225 -23.94 8.40 -1.97
CA PRO A 225 -22.68 9.12 -1.85
C PRO A 225 -21.71 8.59 -0.78
N ALA A 226 -21.87 7.35 -0.31
CA ALA A 226 -20.95 6.76 0.66
C ALA A 226 -19.54 6.61 0.08
N TYR A 227 -18.51 6.80 0.91
CA TYR A 227 -17.11 6.66 0.51
C TYR A 227 -16.20 6.35 1.70
N CYS A 228 -14.98 5.91 1.38
CA CYS A 228 -13.89 5.79 2.34
C CYS A 228 -12.92 6.97 2.20
N TRP A 229 -12.45 7.49 3.33
CA TRP A 229 -11.32 8.43 3.39
C TRP A 229 -10.15 7.84 4.18
N LEU A 230 -8.96 7.81 3.58
CA LEU A 230 -7.74 7.36 4.24
C LEU A 230 -7.00 8.52 4.89
N TRP A 231 -6.51 8.32 6.11
CA TRP A 231 -5.65 9.27 6.81
C TRP A 231 -4.31 8.59 7.09
N VAL A 232 -3.25 9.07 6.43
CA VAL A 232 -1.93 8.44 6.48
C VAL A 232 -0.93 9.36 7.19
N TYR A 233 -0.42 8.92 8.33
CA TYR A 233 0.61 9.63 9.10
C TYR A 233 1.91 8.81 9.23
N GLY A 234 1.93 7.59 8.69
CA GLY A 234 3.07 6.66 8.69
C GLY A 234 3.50 6.24 7.28
N THR A 235 4.11 5.06 7.16
CA THR A 235 4.56 4.51 5.88
C THR A 235 3.49 3.59 5.28
N ALA A 236 3.08 3.84 4.05
CA ALA A 236 2.06 3.06 3.38
C ALA A 236 2.39 2.74 1.91
N TYR A 237 2.21 1.47 1.55
CA TYR A 237 2.37 0.94 0.20
C TYR A 237 1.00 0.52 -0.34
N PHE A 238 0.60 1.13 -1.45
CA PHE A 238 -0.67 0.88 -2.11
C PHE A 238 -0.43 0.50 -3.57
N ASN A 239 -0.65 -0.78 -3.89
CA ASN A 239 -0.58 -1.31 -5.24
C ASN A 239 -1.98 -1.69 -5.72
N ASN A 240 -2.44 -1.14 -6.85
CA ASN A 240 -3.76 -1.43 -7.38
C ASN A 240 -4.89 -1.19 -6.35
N LEU A 241 -4.80 -0.08 -5.61
CA LEU A 241 -5.82 0.36 -4.67
C LEU A 241 -6.86 1.22 -5.40
N THR A 242 -8.15 1.02 -5.10
CA THR A 242 -9.20 2.01 -5.40
C THR A 242 -9.73 2.64 -4.12
N VAL A 243 -9.70 3.97 -4.02
CA VAL A 243 -10.29 4.72 -2.90
C VAL A 243 -10.77 6.10 -3.32
N HIS A 244 -11.77 6.63 -2.63
CA HIS A 244 -12.32 7.95 -2.92
C HIS A 244 -11.36 9.08 -2.55
N GLY A 245 -10.83 9.07 -1.32
CA GLY A 245 -9.95 10.14 -0.85
C GLY A 245 -8.84 9.63 0.07
N MET A 246 -7.71 10.31 0.02
CA MET A 246 -6.56 10.05 0.87
C MET A 246 -5.96 11.38 1.31
N SER A 247 -5.80 11.54 2.62
CA SER A 247 -5.04 12.64 3.23
C SER A 247 -3.77 12.10 3.86
N ALA A 248 -2.70 12.88 3.82
CA ALA A 248 -1.51 12.59 4.60
C ALA A 248 -0.82 13.85 5.13
N SER A 249 -0.15 13.70 6.26
CA SER A 249 0.64 14.77 6.88
C SER A 249 1.69 14.21 7.84
N GLY A 250 2.54 15.11 8.32
CA GLY A 250 3.69 14.79 9.17
C GLY A 250 4.83 14.19 8.34
N ASP A 251 5.41 13.11 8.85
CA ASP A 251 6.49 12.36 8.21
C ASP A 251 5.96 11.20 7.35
N ALA A 252 4.74 11.34 6.80
CA ALA A 252 4.11 10.29 6.02
C ALA A 252 4.91 9.98 4.74
N GLU A 253 5.11 8.70 4.47
CA GLU A 253 5.73 8.20 3.24
C GLU A 253 4.74 7.29 2.51
N VAL A 254 4.22 7.76 1.38
CA VAL A 254 3.19 7.04 0.63
C VAL A 254 3.69 6.63 -0.75
N PHE A 255 3.59 5.34 -1.03
CA PHE A 255 3.95 4.74 -2.31
C PHE A 255 2.69 4.24 -3.01
N LEU A 256 2.41 4.79 -4.19
CA LEU A 256 1.25 4.45 -5.01
C LEU A 256 1.71 3.83 -6.31
N SER A 257 1.13 2.70 -6.69
CA SER A 257 1.37 2.09 -7.99
C SER A 257 0.09 1.51 -8.56
N THR A 258 -0.18 1.80 -9.84
CA THR A 258 -1.34 1.26 -10.58
C THR A 258 -2.70 1.48 -9.87
N SER A 259 -2.81 2.52 -9.05
CA SER A 259 -3.97 2.79 -8.18
C SER A 259 -4.95 3.79 -8.83
N SER A 260 -6.12 3.94 -8.23
CA SER A 260 -7.14 4.94 -8.58
C SER A 260 -7.58 5.69 -7.32
N ILE A 261 -7.18 6.95 -7.21
CA ILE A 261 -7.45 7.82 -6.06
C ILE A 261 -8.31 9.00 -6.52
N GLY A 262 -9.49 9.18 -5.93
CA GLY A 262 -10.35 10.31 -6.29
C GLY A 262 -9.72 11.66 -5.92
N SER A 263 -9.40 11.85 -4.64
CA SER A 263 -8.75 13.06 -4.11
C SER A 263 -7.53 12.68 -3.28
N LEU A 264 -6.38 13.29 -3.59
CA LEU A 264 -5.15 13.16 -2.82
C LEU A 264 -4.83 14.52 -2.18
N ASN A 265 -4.81 14.58 -0.84
CA ASN A 265 -4.58 15.82 -0.07
C ASN A 265 -3.33 15.65 0.81
N PHE A 266 -2.26 16.37 0.51
CA PHE A 266 -1.00 16.27 1.25
C PHE A 266 -0.65 17.59 1.91
N TYR A 267 -0.47 17.56 3.23
CA TYR A 267 -0.12 18.74 4.02
C TYR A 267 1.37 18.78 4.38
N SER A 268 1.99 17.62 4.53
CA SER A 268 3.44 17.43 4.63
C SER A 268 3.78 15.95 4.39
N GLY A 269 5.06 15.65 4.12
CA GLY A 269 5.53 14.30 3.81
C GLY A 269 5.82 14.08 2.33
N ASN A 270 6.02 12.82 1.95
CA ASN A 270 6.47 12.41 0.62
C ASN A 270 5.48 11.45 -0.05
N VAL A 271 5.19 11.69 -1.34
CA VAL A 271 4.46 10.74 -2.21
C VAL A 271 5.32 10.35 -3.39
N SER A 272 5.38 9.05 -3.66
CA SER A 272 5.86 8.50 -4.93
C SER A 272 4.75 7.72 -5.60
N ALA A 273 4.25 8.23 -6.74
CA ALA A 273 3.18 7.59 -7.50
C ALA A 273 3.66 7.16 -8.90
N TYR A 274 3.34 5.92 -9.27
CA TYR A 274 3.65 5.36 -10.57
C TYR A 274 2.38 4.81 -11.23
N SER A 275 2.12 5.15 -12.49
CA SER A 275 1.01 4.60 -13.28
C SER A 275 -0.36 4.70 -12.58
N THR A 276 -0.57 5.76 -11.80
CA THR A 276 -1.75 5.94 -10.95
C THR A 276 -2.70 6.97 -11.56
N ASN A 277 -4.00 6.73 -11.39
CA ASN A 277 -5.05 7.66 -11.80
C ASN A 277 -5.50 8.51 -10.62
N PHE A 278 -5.52 9.83 -10.81
CA PHE A 278 -5.96 10.80 -9.81
C PHE A 278 -7.08 11.67 -10.37
N GLY A 279 -8.13 11.89 -9.59
CA GLY A 279 -9.07 12.98 -9.88
C GLY A 279 -8.43 14.33 -9.56
N VAL A 280 -7.99 14.51 -8.32
CA VAL A 280 -7.29 15.73 -7.91
C VAL A 280 -6.11 15.41 -7.00
N VAL A 281 -5.02 16.16 -7.18
CA VAL A 281 -3.84 16.15 -6.30
C VAL A 281 -3.67 17.56 -5.73
N LEU A 282 -3.81 17.69 -4.42
CA LEU A 282 -3.72 18.92 -3.64
C LEU A 282 -2.51 18.83 -2.70
N THR A 283 -1.53 19.71 -2.86
CA THR A 283 -0.37 19.79 -1.95
C THR A 283 -0.31 21.12 -1.21
N TYR A 284 0.03 21.05 0.07
CA TYR A 284 0.23 22.17 0.99
C TYR A 284 1.54 21.97 1.78
N GLY A 285 1.87 22.94 2.62
CA GLY A 285 3.04 22.92 3.50
C GLY A 285 4.34 22.64 2.75
N SER A 286 5.18 21.80 3.34
CA SER A 286 6.46 21.38 2.76
C SER A 286 6.37 20.04 2.03
N SER A 287 5.19 19.69 1.48
CA SER A 287 4.97 18.40 0.82
C SER A 287 5.81 18.24 -0.45
N LEU A 288 6.33 17.03 -0.67
CA LEU A 288 7.03 16.65 -1.89
C LEU A 288 6.31 15.49 -2.57
N ILE A 289 5.85 15.70 -3.80
CA ILE A 289 5.19 14.66 -4.59
C ILE A 289 5.97 14.39 -5.87
N SER A 290 6.20 13.11 -6.17
CA SER A 290 6.68 12.63 -7.46
C SER A 290 5.63 11.74 -8.11
N MET A 291 5.31 12.03 -9.38
CA MET A 291 4.36 11.28 -10.19
C MET A 291 5.03 10.88 -11.51
N ASP A 292 4.98 9.61 -11.88
CA ASP A 292 5.46 9.09 -13.16
C ASP A 292 4.40 8.24 -13.85
N LYS A 293 4.19 8.48 -15.15
CA LYS A 293 3.20 7.77 -15.99
C LYS A 293 1.76 7.81 -15.44
N CYS A 294 1.42 8.87 -14.71
CA CYS A 294 0.11 9.03 -14.11
C CYS A 294 -0.89 9.70 -15.08
N THR A 295 -2.17 9.54 -14.78
CA THR A 295 -3.24 10.39 -15.33
C THR A 295 -3.81 11.20 -14.19
N VAL A 296 -3.81 12.53 -14.31
CA VAL A 296 -4.28 13.43 -13.25
C VAL A 296 -5.26 14.42 -13.84
N ASP A 297 -6.48 14.51 -13.35
CA ASP A 297 -7.39 15.54 -13.88
C ASP A 297 -6.94 16.94 -13.41
N THR A 298 -6.83 17.19 -12.10
CA THR A 298 -6.33 18.47 -11.58
C THR A 298 -5.09 18.31 -10.68
N VAL A 299 -4.04 19.08 -10.96
CA VAL A 299 -2.85 19.24 -10.13
C VAL A 299 -2.84 20.63 -9.52
N ASP A 300 -2.94 20.70 -8.18
CA ASP A 300 -2.96 21.95 -7.42
C ASP A 300 -1.85 21.95 -6.36
N ALA A 301 -0.97 22.97 -6.39
CA ALA A 301 0.11 23.14 -5.42
C ALA A 301 0.01 24.49 -4.70
N PHE A 302 0.04 24.48 -3.37
CA PHE A 302 -0.06 25.64 -2.49
C PHE A 302 1.13 25.71 -1.52
N GLU A 303 1.22 26.84 -0.81
CA GLU A 303 2.25 27.10 0.21
C GLU A 303 3.68 26.88 -0.32
N ASP A 304 4.51 26.07 0.34
CA ASP A 304 5.91 25.82 -0.05
C ASP A 304 6.10 24.43 -0.69
N SER A 305 5.02 23.85 -1.22
CA SER A 305 5.00 22.47 -1.72
C SER A 305 5.70 22.31 -3.08
N GLN A 306 6.19 21.10 -3.34
CA GLN A 306 6.91 20.75 -4.56
C GLN A 306 6.28 19.53 -5.24
N GLN A 307 6.01 19.64 -6.54
CA GLN A 307 5.47 18.54 -7.34
C GLN A 307 6.30 18.27 -8.59
N TYR A 308 6.73 17.03 -8.77
CA TYR A 308 7.49 16.55 -9.92
C TYR A 308 6.65 15.57 -10.71
N VAL A 309 6.20 15.97 -11.90
CA VAL A 309 5.24 15.21 -12.70
C VAL A 309 5.87 14.85 -14.04
N SER A 310 6.13 13.56 -14.25
CA SER A 310 6.85 13.06 -15.41
C SER A 310 6.05 12.05 -16.22
N ASN A 311 6.20 12.09 -17.55
CA ASN A 311 5.60 11.14 -18.48
C ASN A 311 4.07 10.98 -18.31
N SER A 312 3.38 12.02 -17.85
CA SER A 312 2.00 11.95 -17.36
C SER A 312 1.05 12.79 -18.21
N ALA A 313 -0.23 12.45 -18.18
CA ALA A 313 -1.30 13.22 -18.80
C ALA A 313 -2.06 14.00 -17.72
N ILE A 314 -2.19 15.31 -17.89
CA ILE A 314 -2.83 16.22 -16.94
C ILE A 314 -3.98 16.96 -17.65
N THR A 315 -5.09 17.24 -16.97
CA THR A 315 -6.09 18.18 -17.54
C THR A 315 -5.75 19.62 -17.18
N ARG A 316 -5.56 19.92 -15.89
CA ARG A 316 -5.36 21.29 -15.39
C ARG A 316 -4.24 21.36 -14.35
N VAL A 317 -3.47 22.45 -14.39
CA VAL A 317 -2.37 22.71 -13.45
C VAL A 317 -2.54 24.09 -12.81
N ILE A 318 -2.54 24.12 -11.48
CA ILE A 318 -2.60 25.35 -10.68
C ILE A 318 -1.46 25.34 -9.67
N SER A 319 -0.70 26.43 -9.63
CA SER A 319 0.32 26.67 -8.62
C SER A 319 0.02 27.99 -7.91
N ASN A 320 0.19 28.03 -6.58
CA ASN A 320 -0.10 29.21 -5.77
C ASN A 320 0.93 29.41 -4.66
N ASP A 321 0.88 30.54 -3.98
CA ASP A 321 1.78 30.96 -2.91
C ASP A 321 3.26 30.91 -3.30
N ASN A 322 4.07 30.03 -2.72
CA ASN A 322 5.48 29.83 -3.06
C ASN A 322 5.73 28.45 -3.72
N ALA A 323 4.67 27.73 -4.11
CA ALA A 323 4.77 26.35 -4.56
C ALA A 323 5.50 26.25 -5.91
N SER A 324 6.06 25.08 -6.19
CA SER A 324 6.76 24.80 -7.44
C SER A 324 6.32 23.48 -8.07
N ILE A 325 6.05 23.51 -9.38
CA ILE A 325 5.64 22.33 -10.16
C ILE A 325 6.62 22.15 -11.32
N TRP A 326 7.17 20.94 -11.47
CA TRP A 326 8.01 20.52 -12.58
C TRP A 326 7.26 19.52 -13.44
N LEU A 327 7.01 19.87 -14.70
CA LEU A 327 6.40 19.00 -15.69
C LEU A 327 7.49 18.51 -16.64
N VAL A 328 7.75 17.20 -16.69
CA VAL A 328 8.80 16.60 -17.54
C VAL A 328 8.18 15.60 -18.50
N ASN A 329 8.19 15.89 -19.79
CA ASN A 329 7.51 15.03 -20.76
C ASN A 329 6.04 14.76 -20.38
N SER A 330 5.38 15.77 -19.83
CA SER A 330 3.99 15.67 -19.35
C SER A 330 3.14 16.65 -20.13
N THR A 331 1.99 16.18 -20.61
CA THR A 331 1.06 17.02 -21.37
C THR A 331 -0.03 17.54 -20.45
N TYR A 332 -0.52 18.75 -20.74
CA TYR A 332 -1.72 19.30 -20.13
C TYR A 332 -2.66 19.82 -21.21
N THR A 333 -3.95 19.48 -21.14
CA THR A 333 -4.93 19.84 -22.18
C THR A 333 -5.69 21.13 -21.90
N GLY A 334 -5.84 21.48 -20.63
CA GLY A 334 -6.41 22.74 -20.15
C GLY A 334 -5.36 23.82 -19.91
N SER A 335 -5.60 24.68 -18.93
CA SER A 335 -4.68 25.77 -18.56
C SER A 335 -3.65 25.31 -17.52
N ALA A 336 -2.44 25.87 -17.64
CA ALA A 336 -1.48 25.93 -16.54
C ALA A 336 -1.44 27.37 -16.02
N THR A 337 -1.68 27.58 -14.73
CA THR A 337 -1.75 28.91 -14.13
C THR A 337 -0.98 28.97 -12.83
N ALA A 338 -0.08 29.94 -12.72
CA ALA A 338 0.68 30.24 -11.52
C ALA A 338 0.18 31.55 -10.91
N TYR A 339 -0.01 31.56 -9.60
CA TYR A 339 -0.41 32.73 -8.80
C TYR A 339 0.68 33.10 -7.79
N ASN A 340 0.60 34.31 -7.23
CA ASN A 340 1.52 34.80 -6.21
C ASN A 340 3.00 34.66 -6.62
N ARG A 341 3.83 33.97 -5.83
CA ARG A 341 5.26 33.74 -6.06
C ARG A 341 5.56 32.34 -6.60
N SER A 342 4.52 31.57 -6.94
CA SER A 342 4.66 30.20 -7.39
C SER A 342 5.25 30.10 -8.79
N MET A 343 5.81 28.93 -9.10
CA MET A 343 6.46 28.66 -10.38
C MET A 343 6.04 27.32 -10.97
N ILE A 344 5.82 27.30 -12.28
CA ILE A 344 5.61 26.08 -13.06
C ILE A 344 6.71 25.99 -14.11
N PHE A 345 7.42 24.88 -14.14
CA PHE A 345 8.50 24.63 -15.08
C PHE A 345 8.11 23.51 -16.04
N VAL A 346 8.30 23.72 -17.34
CA VAL A 346 7.98 22.73 -18.38
C VAL A 346 9.27 22.27 -19.04
N PHE A 347 9.48 20.96 -19.05
CA PHE A 347 10.66 20.29 -19.61
C PHE A 347 10.26 19.21 -20.60
N TRP A 348 11.13 18.98 -21.56
CA TRP A 348 10.99 17.93 -22.57
C TRP A 348 12.30 17.16 -22.75
N TYR A 349 12.19 16.00 -23.37
CA TYR A 349 13.34 15.22 -23.74
C TYR A 349 13.89 15.67 -25.09
N LEU A 350 15.20 15.84 -25.15
CA LEU A 350 15.97 15.95 -26.39
C LEU A 350 16.78 14.67 -26.57
N ASP A 351 16.45 13.92 -27.61
CA ASP A 351 17.25 12.79 -28.07
C ASP A 351 18.25 13.28 -29.12
N VAL A 352 19.53 13.01 -28.90
CA VAL A 352 20.62 13.40 -29.79
C VAL A 352 21.33 12.15 -30.28
N HIS A 353 21.31 11.96 -31.60
CA HIS A 353 22.11 10.98 -32.31
C HIS A 353 23.38 11.62 -32.83
N VAL A 354 24.54 11.07 -32.49
CA VAL A 354 25.82 11.52 -33.03
C VAL A 354 26.33 10.48 -34.01
N ILE A 355 26.55 10.92 -35.24
CA ILE A 355 27.04 10.09 -36.33
C ILE A 355 28.28 10.70 -36.97
N ASP A 356 29.05 9.87 -37.68
CA ASP A 356 30.16 10.29 -38.53
C ASP A 356 29.70 10.57 -39.97
N GLU A 357 30.61 10.94 -40.88
CA GLU A 357 30.28 11.26 -42.28
C GLU A 357 29.70 10.07 -43.08
N LEU A 358 29.88 8.83 -42.60
CA LEU A 358 29.31 7.62 -43.19
C LEU A 358 28.04 7.15 -42.47
N SER A 359 27.45 8.00 -41.63
CA SER A 359 26.26 7.69 -40.81
C SER A 359 26.49 6.55 -39.81
N GLN A 360 27.74 6.32 -39.39
CA GLN A 360 28.06 5.36 -38.33
C GLN A 360 27.87 6.02 -36.96
N ASN A 361 27.40 5.23 -36.00
CA ASN A 361 27.20 5.68 -34.63
C ASN A 361 28.52 6.08 -33.97
N VAL A 362 28.57 7.27 -33.36
CA VAL A 362 29.74 7.73 -32.59
C VAL A 362 29.49 7.52 -31.09
N PRO A 363 30.02 6.44 -30.48
CA PRO A 363 29.89 6.23 -29.05
C PRO A 363 30.81 7.14 -28.24
N SER A 364 30.40 7.45 -27.01
CA SER A 364 31.17 8.33 -26.09
C SER A 364 31.46 9.74 -26.62
N ALA A 365 30.73 10.21 -27.63
CA ALA A 365 30.72 11.62 -27.99
C ALA A 365 30.07 12.43 -26.86
N ASN A 366 30.67 13.54 -26.47
CA ASN A 366 30.12 14.43 -25.46
C ASN A 366 29.14 15.40 -26.09
N VAL A 367 27.87 15.26 -25.75
CA VAL A 367 26.81 16.19 -26.15
C VAL A 367 26.61 17.20 -25.04
N THR A 368 26.87 18.47 -25.33
CA THR A 368 26.68 19.60 -24.40
C THR A 368 25.60 20.53 -24.94
N THR A 369 24.63 20.86 -24.10
CA THR A 369 23.56 21.81 -24.41
C THR A 369 23.80 23.11 -23.65
N VAL A 370 23.59 24.24 -24.31
CA VAL A 370 23.89 25.57 -23.78
C VAL A 370 22.66 26.46 -23.96
N TYR A 371 22.29 27.17 -22.89
CA TYR A 371 21.23 28.18 -22.88
C TYR A 371 21.60 29.38 -23.78
N PRO A 372 20.62 30.20 -24.21
CA PRO A 372 20.89 31.42 -24.98
C PRO A 372 21.84 32.42 -24.30
N ASN A 373 21.95 32.38 -22.97
CA ASN A 373 22.88 33.20 -22.19
C ASN A 373 24.31 32.62 -22.11
N ALA A 374 24.63 31.61 -22.93
CA ALA A 374 25.90 30.89 -22.98
C ALA A 374 26.25 30.04 -21.73
N THR A 375 25.33 29.85 -20.79
CA THR A 375 25.54 28.91 -19.67
C THR A 375 25.17 27.48 -20.06
N VAL A 376 25.89 26.49 -19.53
CA VAL A 376 25.63 25.07 -19.81
C VAL A 376 24.31 24.64 -19.16
N ALA A 377 23.42 24.05 -19.96
CA ALA A 377 22.16 23.47 -19.51
C ALA A 377 22.30 22.00 -19.12
N GLY A 378 23.18 21.26 -19.82
CA GLY A 378 23.47 19.86 -19.51
C GLY A 378 24.57 19.31 -20.40
N SER A 379 25.16 18.18 -19.99
CA SER A 379 26.15 17.46 -20.78
C SER A 379 26.05 15.97 -20.50
N LYS A 380 26.08 15.14 -21.56
CA LYS A 380 25.99 13.69 -21.45
C LYS A 380 26.70 13.01 -22.61
N LEU A 381 27.31 11.86 -22.33
CA LEU A 381 27.95 11.05 -23.36
C LEU A 381 26.92 10.23 -24.15
N THR A 382 27.22 9.96 -25.41
CA THR A 382 26.47 8.99 -26.22
C THR A 382 26.79 7.55 -25.80
N ASN A 383 25.79 6.69 -25.89
CA ASN A 383 25.92 5.25 -25.67
C ASN A 383 26.59 4.55 -26.88
N THR A 384 26.69 3.22 -26.85
CA THR A 384 27.27 2.41 -27.94
C THR A 384 26.56 2.56 -29.29
N SER A 385 25.31 3.02 -29.29
CA SER A 385 24.51 3.27 -30.49
C SER A 385 24.57 4.74 -30.92
N GLY A 386 25.44 5.57 -30.33
CA GLY A 386 25.58 6.98 -30.68
C GLY A 386 24.47 7.88 -30.14
N TRP A 387 23.61 7.37 -29.25
CA TRP A 387 22.46 8.11 -28.72
C TRP A 387 22.68 8.62 -27.31
N THR A 388 22.12 9.80 -27.01
CA THR A 388 21.96 10.28 -25.64
C THR A 388 20.68 11.09 -25.49
N ARG A 389 20.17 11.19 -24.26
CA ARG A 389 18.97 11.95 -23.92
C ARG A 389 19.27 12.97 -22.83
N LEU A 390 18.89 14.23 -23.07
CA LEU A 390 18.91 15.33 -22.11
C LEU A 390 17.48 15.78 -21.78
N THR A 391 17.30 16.35 -20.60
CA THR A 391 16.03 16.97 -20.16
C THR A 391 16.22 18.48 -20.15
N LEU A 392 15.53 19.19 -21.05
CA LEU A 392 15.71 20.62 -21.28
C LEU A 392 14.41 21.38 -21.03
N MET A 393 14.51 22.58 -20.46
CA MET A 393 13.36 23.42 -20.14
C MET A 393 12.83 24.12 -21.40
N GLU A 394 11.53 24.01 -21.69
CA GLU A 394 10.85 24.87 -22.67
C GLU A 394 10.66 26.27 -22.11
N LYS A 395 10.05 26.35 -20.93
CA LYS A 395 9.61 27.60 -20.31
C LYS A 395 9.44 27.49 -18.81
N MET A 396 9.47 28.66 -18.18
CA MET A 396 8.99 28.87 -16.81
C MET A 396 7.73 29.75 -16.85
N MET A 397 6.77 29.48 -15.98
CA MET A 397 5.55 30.26 -15.82
C MET A 397 5.42 30.72 -14.38
N ASN A 398 5.03 31.98 -14.18
CA ASN A 398 4.71 32.56 -12.88
C ASN A 398 3.50 33.50 -13.01
N ALA A 399 3.14 34.21 -11.94
CA ALA A 399 1.97 35.10 -11.91
C ALA A 399 1.98 36.25 -12.94
N THR A 400 3.14 36.57 -13.52
CA THR A 400 3.30 37.66 -14.49
C THR A 400 3.24 37.20 -15.94
N GLY A 401 3.36 35.89 -16.21
CA GLY A 401 3.27 35.35 -17.56
C GLY A 401 4.13 34.11 -17.78
N SER A 402 4.35 33.82 -19.06
CA SER A 402 5.14 32.69 -19.53
C SER A 402 6.45 33.16 -20.16
N TYR A 403 7.54 32.50 -19.78
CA TYR A 403 8.91 32.87 -20.12
C TYR A 403 9.59 31.69 -20.82
N PRO A 404 9.49 31.59 -22.16
CA PRO A 404 10.20 30.57 -22.92
C PRO A 404 11.70 30.81 -22.86
N VAL A 405 12.46 29.72 -22.77
CA VAL A 405 13.93 29.77 -22.75
C VAL A 405 14.46 30.25 -24.11
N GLY A 406 13.91 29.74 -25.21
CA GLY A 406 14.39 30.01 -26.57
C GLY A 406 15.34 28.93 -27.08
N ASN A 407 16.21 29.29 -28.04
CA ASN A 407 17.02 28.32 -28.74
C ASN A 407 18.23 27.86 -27.91
N TYR A 408 18.30 26.57 -27.65
CA TYR A 408 19.51 25.92 -27.16
C TYR A 408 20.52 25.78 -28.29
N THR A 409 21.78 25.90 -27.92
CA THR A 409 22.91 25.44 -28.74
C THR A 409 23.31 24.04 -28.28
N VAL A 410 23.27 23.06 -29.18
CA VAL A 410 23.64 21.67 -28.90
C VAL A 410 24.93 21.37 -29.63
N THR A 411 25.98 21.06 -28.89
CA THR A 411 27.31 20.75 -29.45
C THR A 411 27.66 19.31 -29.12
N ALA A 412 27.93 18.51 -30.14
CA ALA A 412 28.56 17.19 -29.96
C ALA A 412 30.06 17.33 -30.22
N THR A 413 30.87 16.78 -29.33
CA THR A 413 32.33 16.70 -29.50
C THR A 413 32.83 15.28 -29.33
N TYR A 414 33.77 14.89 -30.18
CA TYR A 414 34.51 13.64 -30.06
C TYR A 414 35.97 13.91 -30.40
N GLU A 415 36.84 13.77 -29.40
CA GLU A 415 38.24 14.21 -29.49
C GLU A 415 38.37 15.67 -29.95
N VAL A 416 38.83 15.89 -31.19
CA VAL A 416 38.99 17.21 -31.82
C VAL A 416 37.84 17.59 -32.75
N TYR A 417 36.95 16.64 -33.05
CA TYR A 417 35.84 16.83 -33.97
C TYR A 417 34.65 17.42 -33.23
N MET A 418 33.96 18.36 -33.88
CA MET A 418 32.77 18.98 -33.33
C MET A 418 31.70 19.19 -34.40
N GLY A 419 30.45 19.09 -33.96
CA GLY A 419 29.27 19.41 -34.72
C GLY A 419 28.29 20.14 -33.81
N GLN A 420 27.49 21.03 -34.38
CA GLN A 420 26.62 21.90 -33.60
C GLN A 420 25.29 22.10 -34.32
N GLU A 421 24.22 22.11 -33.53
CA GLU A 421 22.87 22.42 -33.96
C GLU A 421 22.21 23.43 -33.03
N SER A 422 21.19 24.12 -33.53
CA SER A 422 20.39 25.07 -32.76
C SER A 422 18.94 24.63 -32.77
N MET A 423 18.29 24.57 -31.61
CA MET A 423 16.93 24.05 -31.52
C MET A 423 16.14 24.67 -30.37
N ASN A 424 14.81 24.75 -30.52
CA ASN A 424 13.90 25.25 -29.48
C ASN A 424 13.03 24.11 -28.94
N MET A 425 12.96 23.97 -27.62
CA MET A 425 12.16 22.92 -26.98
C MET A 425 10.69 23.34 -26.99
N THR A 426 9.88 22.78 -27.89
CA THR A 426 8.41 22.96 -27.92
C THR A 426 7.65 21.66 -27.65
N GLY A 427 8.38 20.62 -27.28
CA GLY A 427 7.94 19.24 -27.14
C GLY A 427 9.18 18.33 -27.08
N ASN A 428 8.97 17.02 -27.04
CA ASN A 428 10.09 16.09 -27.26
C ASN A 428 10.64 16.29 -28.68
N GLN A 429 11.96 16.32 -28.79
CA GLN A 429 12.67 16.55 -30.04
C GLN A 429 13.74 15.49 -30.22
N GLU A 430 14.02 15.20 -31.48
CA GLU A 430 15.08 14.30 -31.90
C GLU A 430 15.93 15.04 -32.94
N ILE A 431 17.26 15.04 -32.75
CA ILE A 431 18.20 15.63 -33.70
C ILE A 431 19.35 14.67 -33.98
N THR A 432 19.94 14.82 -35.16
CA THR A 432 21.16 14.12 -35.55
C THR A 432 22.28 15.13 -35.79
N ILE A 433 23.42 14.94 -35.12
CA ILE A 433 24.62 15.75 -35.33
C ILE A 433 25.67 14.90 -36.03
N THR A 434 26.06 15.32 -37.23
CA THR A 434 27.14 14.68 -37.98
C THR A 434 28.47 15.34 -37.62
N LEU A 435 29.46 14.54 -37.23
CA LEU A 435 30.81 14.99 -36.95
C LEU A 435 31.69 14.83 -38.20
N PRO A 436 32.58 15.79 -38.51
CA PRO A 436 33.37 15.81 -39.74
C PRO A 436 34.58 14.87 -39.67
N PHE A 437 34.32 13.57 -39.50
CA PHE A 437 35.29 12.49 -39.56
C PHE A 437 34.61 11.19 -39.97
N ILE A 438 35.42 10.15 -40.16
CA ILE A 438 34.94 8.78 -40.40
C ILE A 438 35.60 7.90 -39.34
N ILE A 439 34.81 7.17 -38.56
CA ILE A 439 35.32 6.14 -37.67
C ILE A 439 35.94 5.07 -38.57
N PRO A 440 37.23 4.73 -38.40
CA PRO A 440 37.80 3.62 -39.15
C PRO A 440 37.04 2.35 -38.77
N GLU A 441 36.36 1.74 -39.75
CA GLU A 441 35.89 0.37 -39.62
C GLU A 441 37.13 -0.50 -39.40
N PHE A 442 37.47 -0.79 -38.14
CA PHE A 442 38.37 -1.90 -37.87
C PHE A 442 37.52 -3.17 -38.04
N PRO A 443 37.81 -4.02 -39.04
CA PRO A 443 37.22 -5.35 -39.06
C PRO A 443 37.48 -5.98 -37.70
N ALA A 444 36.47 -6.58 -37.06
CA ALA A 444 36.58 -7.18 -35.72
C ALA A 444 37.82 -8.10 -35.56
N PHE A 445 38.36 -8.63 -36.67
CA PHE A 445 39.61 -9.38 -36.74
C PHE A 445 40.89 -8.62 -36.33
N PHE A 446 40.93 -7.28 -36.36
CA PHE A 446 42.12 -6.50 -35.95
C PHE A 446 42.14 -6.12 -34.46
N LEU A 447 41.01 -6.19 -33.76
CA LEU A 447 40.92 -5.93 -32.32
C LEU A 447 41.47 -7.10 -31.48
N MET A 448 41.32 -8.34 -31.93
CA MET A 448 41.85 -9.51 -31.20
C MET A 448 43.40 -9.51 -31.09
N PRO A 449 44.19 -9.24 -32.15
CA PRO A 449 45.64 -9.15 -32.04
C PRO A 449 46.10 -8.03 -31.09
N LEU A 450 45.45 -6.87 -31.09
CA LEU A 450 45.90 -5.71 -30.30
C LEU A 450 45.83 -5.96 -28.78
N PHE A 451 44.84 -6.72 -28.31
CA PHE A 451 44.72 -7.13 -26.91
C PHE A 451 45.48 -8.43 -26.58
N MET A 452 45.71 -9.31 -27.56
CA MET A 452 46.53 -10.52 -27.38
C MET A 452 48.04 -10.22 -27.31
N ILE A 453 48.54 -9.19 -27.98
CA ILE A 453 49.99 -8.89 -27.99
C ILE A 453 50.53 -8.57 -26.58
N PRO A 454 49.90 -7.72 -25.75
CA PRO A 454 50.36 -7.49 -24.37
C PRO A 454 50.31 -8.76 -23.52
N THR A 455 49.25 -9.57 -23.64
CA THR A 455 49.11 -10.82 -22.88
C THR A 455 50.12 -11.88 -23.33
N LEU A 456 50.39 -12.00 -24.64
CA LEU A 456 51.38 -12.93 -25.18
C LEU A 456 52.81 -12.51 -24.78
N VAL A 457 53.10 -11.20 -24.77
CA VAL A 457 54.39 -10.66 -24.30
C VAL A 457 54.57 -10.93 -22.80
N VAL A 458 53.54 -10.74 -21.97
CA VAL A 458 53.58 -11.09 -20.55
C VAL A 458 53.81 -12.59 -20.34
N VAL A 459 53.13 -13.45 -21.10
CA VAL A 459 53.31 -14.92 -21.04
C VAL A 459 54.73 -15.33 -21.47
N LEU A 460 55.30 -14.71 -22.51
CA LEU A 460 56.67 -14.98 -22.96
C LEU A 460 57.72 -14.50 -21.96
N ILE A 461 57.52 -13.34 -21.33
CA ILE A 461 58.39 -12.83 -20.26
C ILE A 461 58.34 -13.75 -19.03
N PHE A 462 57.16 -14.26 -18.65
CA PHE A 462 57.01 -15.23 -17.56
C PHE A 462 57.64 -16.59 -17.88
N ARG A 463 57.55 -17.08 -19.13
CA ARG A 463 58.19 -18.33 -19.56
C ARG A 463 59.72 -18.24 -19.54
N LYS A 464 60.30 -17.08 -19.91
CA LYS A 464 61.75 -16.86 -19.90
C LYS A 464 62.33 -16.75 -18.48
N LYS A 465 61.54 -16.28 -17.50
CA LYS A 465 61.94 -16.27 -16.08
C LYS A 465 61.92 -17.66 -15.41
N ARG A 466 61.11 -18.60 -15.90
CA ARG A 466 61.05 -19.98 -15.35
C ARG A 466 62.12 -20.94 -15.88
N THR A 467 62.90 -20.53 -16.88
CA THR A 467 63.99 -21.35 -17.46
C THR A 467 65.39 -20.92 -16.98
N LEU A 468 65.45 -19.99 -16.02
CA LEU A 468 66.70 -19.42 -15.46
C LEU A 468 66.83 -19.63 -13.93
N PHE A 469 66.15 -20.63 -13.37
CA PHE A 469 66.38 -21.15 -12.02
C PHE A 469 66.46 -22.68 -12.04
#